data_AF-A0A4Y8CPZ9-F1
#
_entry.id   AF-A0A4Y8CPZ9-F1
#
_cell.length_a   1.000
_cell.length_b   1.000
_cell.length_c   1.000
_cell.angle_alpha   90.00
_cell.angle_beta   90.00
_cell.angle_gamma   90.00
#
_symmetry.space_group_name_H-M   'P 1'
#
loop_
_entity.id
_entity.type
_entity.pdbx_description
1 polymer ?
#
loop_
_entity_poly.entity_id
_entity_poly.type
_entity_poly.pdbx_seq_one_letter_code
_entity_poly.pdbx_strand_id
1 'polypeptide(L)'
;MTSVKSPLEFLSSFNWKVQKNDEVYPDSQSPPPVSLSSTPKSQRDLKRVTEPKDLPYISPIEYVHDPVPEAPYYLANLPPLPFPQYASTDCEYTSRNSVRVNPRAAGLPYRSRFELVRGSKHWKANIEETKNILELIVADSSSTSLGMRDGLTLAGLAKKELRPGLEHRVVLATSYMYPNANERRARIIAALMMLLFIYDDKMEETPEGTPFTNSREQFLGYFEIENDVIASGSITSDFQRHLKSTVSAIADEDEISGNGGKEMIEAVLGGFRCVHPNGEFQSLEEYLNFRRLNVGAQFVIAAAKFTIKSSVDVDDPRFARYLRLIGDHLGIINDIASYEKECRARKEDRYQEMYGGKGGSIYVSTASGIVDNRGS
;
A
#
# COMPACT_ATOMS: atom_id res chain seq x y z
N MET A 1 -29.60 36.63 11.01
CA MET A 1 -28.36 36.99 10.30
C MET A 1 -27.20 36.71 11.25
N THR A 2 -26.68 35.50 11.21
CA THR A 2 -25.59 35.03 12.07
C THR A 2 -24.27 35.19 11.34
N SER A 3 -23.39 36.00 11.94
CA SER A 3 -22.06 36.35 11.43
C SER A 3 -21.20 35.10 11.15
N VAL A 4 -20.79 34.94 9.89
CA VAL A 4 -19.82 33.92 9.47
C VAL A 4 -18.44 34.46 9.80
N LYS A 5 -17.79 33.88 10.81
CA LYS A 5 -16.39 34.19 11.13
C LYS A 5 -15.49 33.82 9.95
N SER A 6 -14.56 34.69 9.59
CA SER A 6 -13.69 34.49 8.44
C SER A 6 -12.72 33.32 8.68
N PRO A 7 -12.31 32.58 7.62
CA PRO A 7 -11.34 31.48 7.73
C PRO A 7 -10.00 31.86 8.40
N LEU A 8 -9.65 33.14 8.40
CA LEU A 8 -8.45 33.67 9.07
C LEU A 8 -8.57 33.64 10.60
N GLU A 9 -9.77 33.79 11.17
CA GLU A 9 -9.96 33.66 12.62
C GLU A 9 -9.82 32.21 13.10
N PHE A 10 -10.19 31.23 12.26
CA PHE A 10 -10.06 29.79 12.55
C PHE A 10 -8.59 29.33 12.61
N LEU A 11 -7.72 29.89 11.78
CA LEU A 11 -6.29 29.54 11.75
C LEU A 11 -5.52 30.16 12.92
N SER A 12 -5.95 31.33 13.41
CA SER A 12 -5.32 32.03 14.54
C SER A 12 -5.57 31.39 15.92
N SER A 13 -6.55 30.48 16.05
CA SER A 13 -6.86 29.83 17.34
C SER A 13 -5.93 28.66 17.71
N PHE A 14 -5.05 28.24 16.81
CA PHE A 14 -4.06 27.20 17.10
C PHE A 14 -2.77 27.83 17.64
N ASN A 15 -2.68 27.89 18.98
CA ASN A 15 -1.46 28.29 19.67
C ASN A 15 -0.45 27.13 19.65
N TRP A 16 0.26 26.95 18.54
CA TRP A 16 1.37 25.99 18.43
C TRP A 16 2.56 26.48 19.27
N LYS A 17 2.52 26.23 20.58
CA LYS A 17 3.73 26.32 21.39
C LYS A 17 4.61 25.11 21.07
N VAL A 18 5.62 25.34 20.24
CA VAL A 18 6.77 24.43 20.10
C VAL A 18 7.41 24.30 21.47
N GLN A 19 7.29 23.12 22.08
CA GLN A 19 7.95 22.79 23.33
C GLN A 19 9.45 22.61 23.03
N LYS A 20 10.25 23.66 23.29
CA LYS A 20 11.71 23.54 23.37
C LYS A 20 12.06 22.88 24.70
N ASN A 21 12.38 21.59 24.67
CA ASN A 21 13.14 20.96 25.75
C ASN A 21 14.49 20.54 25.16
N ASP A 22 15.48 21.41 25.33
CA ASP A 22 16.89 21.08 25.26
C ASP A 22 17.28 20.49 26.62
N GLU A 23 17.22 19.17 26.76
CA GLU A 23 17.99 18.47 27.81
C GLU A 23 18.71 17.26 27.22
N VAL A 24 20.04 17.32 27.31
CA VAL A 24 20.99 16.31 26.89
C VAL A 24 20.91 15.14 27.87
N TYR A 25 20.47 13.96 27.39
CA TYR A 25 20.59 12.70 28.14
C TYR A 25 21.84 11.93 27.66
N PRO A 26 22.71 11.47 28.57
CA PRO A 26 23.81 10.58 28.22
C PRO A 26 23.32 9.13 28.04
N ASP A 27 23.92 8.49 27.05
CA ASP A 27 23.98 7.06 26.67
C ASP A 27 23.08 6.00 27.35
N SER A 28 22.46 5.22 26.44
CA SER A 28 22.43 3.75 26.47
C SER A 28 21.67 3.08 27.62
N GLN A 29 20.34 3.15 27.58
CA GLN A 29 19.46 1.97 27.71
C GLN A 29 18.21 2.21 26.88
N SER A 30 17.79 1.21 26.08
CA SER A 30 16.53 1.25 25.35
C SER A 30 15.40 1.65 26.29
N PRO A 31 14.60 2.69 25.99
CA PRO A 31 13.46 3.01 26.82
C PRO A 31 12.49 1.82 26.80
N PRO A 32 11.86 1.47 27.94
CA PRO A 32 10.86 0.41 27.98
C PRO A 32 9.71 0.75 27.01
N PRO A 33 8.99 -0.26 26.49
CA PRO A 33 7.85 -0.03 25.62
C PRO A 33 6.91 0.96 26.31
N VAL A 34 6.60 2.06 25.62
CA VAL A 34 5.66 3.07 26.08
C VAL A 34 4.35 2.36 26.38
N SER A 35 4.07 2.16 27.66
CA SER A 35 2.77 1.72 28.15
C SER A 35 1.78 2.83 27.83
N LEU A 36 1.05 2.68 26.72
CA LEU A 36 -0.09 3.53 26.40
C LEU A 36 -1.04 3.58 27.60
N SER A 37 -1.50 4.79 27.89
CA SER A 37 -2.49 5.08 28.90
C SER A 37 -3.70 4.14 28.77
N SER A 38 -4.17 3.70 29.93
CA SER A 38 -5.23 2.72 30.13
C SER A 38 -6.57 3.15 29.53
N THR A 39 -6.78 2.93 28.23
CA THR A 39 -8.11 2.54 27.76
C THR A 39 -8.34 1.10 28.24
N PRO A 40 -9.51 0.74 28.80
CA PRO A 40 -9.71 -0.60 29.32
C PRO A 40 -9.47 -1.64 28.22
N LYS A 41 -8.50 -2.53 28.40
CA LYS A 41 -8.29 -3.74 27.57
C LYS A 41 -9.52 -4.69 27.56
N SER A 42 -10.61 -4.34 28.24
CA SER A 42 -11.72 -5.23 28.60
C SER A 42 -12.86 -5.34 27.57
N GLN A 43 -12.72 -4.89 26.33
CA GLN A 43 -13.85 -4.98 25.38
C GLN A 43 -13.49 -5.18 23.90
N ARG A 44 -12.31 -5.73 23.59
CA ARG A 44 -12.05 -6.23 22.23
C ARG A 44 -12.54 -7.66 22.14
N ASP A 45 -13.49 -7.91 21.24
CA ASP A 45 -13.98 -9.24 20.93
C ASP A 45 -13.76 -9.50 19.45
N LEU A 46 -12.58 -10.02 19.12
CA LEU A 46 -12.19 -10.30 17.73
C LEU A 46 -13.13 -11.30 17.06
N LYS A 47 -13.89 -12.10 17.82
CA LYS A 47 -14.91 -13.00 17.25
C LYS A 47 -16.07 -12.24 16.61
N ARG A 48 -16.26 -10.96 16.98
CA ARG A 48 -17.30 -10.07 16.43
C ARG A 48 -16.83 -9.30 15.20
N VAL A 49 -15.60 -9.54 14.73
CA VAL A 49 -15.10 -8.87 13.53
C VAL A 49 -15.79 -9.37 12.27
N THR A 50 -16.38 -10.56 12.30
CA THR A 50 -17.19 -11.12 11.21
C THR A 50 -18.22 -12.08 11.81
N GLU A 51 -19.10 -12.63 10.98
CA GLU A 51 -20.07 -13.64 11.41
C GLU A 51 -19.36 -14.95 11.80
N PRO A 52 -19.86 -15.73 12.77
CA PRO A 52 -19.18 -16.95 13.23
C PRO A 52 -18.85 -17.96 12.14
N LYS A 53 -19.73 -18.10 11.13
CA LYS A 53 -19.53 -18.98 9.97
C LYS A 53 -18.37 -18.55 9.07
N ASP A 54 -18.02 -17.26 9.12
CA ASP A 54 -17.04 -16.63 8.23
C ASP A 54 -15.66 -16.47 8.88
N LEU A 55 -15.54 -16.74 10.18
CA LEU A 55 -14.28 -16.71 10.94
C LEU A 55 -13.14 -17.54 10.32
N PRO A 56 -13.37 -18.72 9.72
CA PRO A 56 -12.29 -19.48 9.08
C PRO A 56 -11.67 -18.79 7.85
N TYR A 57 -12.35 -17.80 7.27
CA TYR A 57 -11.93 -17.14 6.04
C TYR A 57 -11.21 -15.81 6.24
N ILE A 58 -11.25 -15.22 7.44
CA ILE A 58 -10.51 -13.99 7.73
C ILE A 58 -9.05 -14.29 8.06
N SER A 59 -8.14 -13.39 7.69
CA SER A 59 -6.78 -13.46 8.19
C SER A 59 -6.77 -13.15 9.70
N PRO A 60 -5.87 -13.76 10.49
CA PRO A 60 -5.69 -13.38 11.89
C PRO A 60 -5.43 -11.87 12.05
N ILE A 61 -6.01 -11.27 13.07
CA ILE A 61 -5.77 -9.87 13.44
C ILE A 61 -4.83 -9.88 14.64
N GLU A 62 -3.56 -9.57 14.38
CA GLU A 62 -2.50 -9.67 15.39
C GLU A 62 -2.07 -8.30 15.92
N TYR A 63 -2.30 -7.24 15.14
CA TYR A 63 -1.94 -5.88 15.46
C TYR A 63 -3.15 -4.96 15.48
N VAL A 64 -3.08 -3.98 16.37
CA VAL A 64 -4.07 -2.90 16.45
C VAL A 64 -3.31 -1.59 16.51
N HIS A 65 -3.33 -0.86 15.40
CA HIS A 65 -2.75 0.47 15.29
C HIS A 65 -3.87 1.52 15.22
N ASP A 66 -3.73 2.58 16.00
CA ASP A 66 -4.60 3.75 15.94
C ASP A 66 -3.72 4.97 15.65
N PRO A 67 -3.65 5.43 14.38
CA PRO A 67 -2.80 6.56 14.02
C PRO A 67 -3.35 7.89 14.55
N VAL A 68 -4.58 7.91 15.07
CA VAL A 68 -5.23 9.11 15.61
C VAL A 68 -5.94 8.77 16.93
N PRO A 69 -5.20 8.42 17.99
CA PRO A 69 -5.78 7.97 19.26
C PRO A 69 -6.64 9.08 19.90
N GLU A 70 -6.22 10.34 19.73
CA GLU A 70 -6.87 11.53 20.28
C GLU A 70 -7.70 12.28 19.24
N ALA A 71 -8.55 11.57 18.50
CA ALA A 71 -9.44 12.22 17.54
C ALA A 71 -10.39 13.21 18.24
N PRO A 72 -10.48 14.47 17.78
CA PRO A 72 -11.41 15.45 18.34
C PRO A 72 -12.85 14.92 18.38
N TYR A 73 -13.57 15.23 19.46
CA TYR A 73 -14.93 14.71 19.69
C TYR A 73 -15.89 14.95 18.51
N TYR A 74 -15.79 16.10 17.84
CA TYR A 74 -16.64 16.43 16.70
C TYR A 74 -16.35 15.55 15.46
N LEU A 75 -15.12 15.05 15.28
CA LEU A 75 -14.78 14.08 14.22
C LEU A 75 -15.18 12.66 14.62
N ALA A 76 -15.03 12.32 15.90
CA ALA A 76 -15.39 11.02 16.45
C ALA A 76 -16.90 10.71 16.37
N ASN A 77 -17.76 11.74 16.30
CA ASN A 77 -19.22 11.59 16.31
C ASN A 77 -19.94 12.02 15.01
N LEU A 78 -19.22 12.15 13.90
CA LEU A 78 -19.86 12.36 12.60
C LEU A 78 -20.81 11.20 12.24
N PRO A 79 -21.93 11.47 11.54
CA PRO A 79 -22.80 10.39 11.06
C PRO A 79 -22.06 9.51 10.03
N PRO A 80 -22.52 8.25 9.82
CA PRO A 80 -22.06 7.43 8.71
C PRO A 80 -22.22 8.17 7.37
N LEU A 81 -21.34 7.89 6.41
CA LEU A 81 -21.48 8.47 5.08
C LEU A 81 -22.69 7.83 4.39
N PRO A 82 -23.63 8.64 3.85
CA PRO A 82 -24.76 8.11 3.09
C PRO A 82 -24.23 7.58 1.75
N PHE A 83 -23.80 6.32 1.72
CA PHE A 83 -23.51 5.61 0.49
C PHE A 83 -24.81 5.01 -0.06
N PRO A 84 -25.01 4.90 -1.39
CA PRO A 84 -26.24 4.36 -1.93
C PRO A 84 -26.50 2.94 -1.40
N GLN A 85 -27.62 2.74 -0.71
CA GLN A 85 -27.94 1.50 0.03
C GLN A 85 -27.93 0.25 -0.86
N TYR A 86 -28.17 0.38 -2.17
CA TYR A 86 -28.17 -0.73 -3.12
C TYR A 86 -26.76 -1.28 -3.41
N ALA A 87 -25.71 -0.44 -3.38
CA ALA A 87 -24.32 -0.89 -3.49
C ALA A 87 -23.90 -1.71 -2.26
N SER A 88 -24.71 -1.66 -1.20
CA SER A 88 -24.40 -2.20 0.11
C SER A 88 -25.05 -3.54 0.44
N THR A 89 -25.83 -4.11 -0.47
CA THR A 89 -26.55 -5.36 -0.22
C THR A 89 -25.62 -6.54 -0.50
N ASP A 90 -25.51 -7.47 0.46
CA ASP A 90 -24.84 -8.75 0.22
C ASP A 90 -25.53 -9.48 -0.93
N CYS A 91 -24.76 -9.87 -1.94
CA CYS A 91 -25.23 -10.67 -3.06
C CYS A 91 -24.33 -11.88 -3.23
N GLU A 92 -24.78 -12.85 -4.02
CA GLU A 92 -24.00 -14.05 -4.30
C GLU A 92 -22.62 -13.71 -4.86
N TYR A 93 -22.55 -12.69 -5.72
CA TYR A 93 -21.31 -12.24 -6.34
C TYR A 93 -20.26 -11.78 -5.32
N THR A 94 -20.64 -10.89 -4.40
CA THR A 94 -19.72 -10.35 -3.39
C THR A 94 -19.42 -11.39 -2.30
N SER A 95 -20.40 -12.18 -1.88
CA SER A 95 -20.23 -13.20 -0.84
C SER A 95 -19.45 -14.45 -1.28
N ARG A 96 -19.34 -14.71 -2.60
CA ARG A 96 -18.60 -15.85 -3.12
C ARG A 96 -17.12 -15.82 -2.74
N ASN A 97 -16.47 -14.67 -2.92
CA ASN A 97 -15.02 -14.51 -2.74
C ASN A 97 -14.62 -13.72 -1.49
N SER A 98 -15.57 -13.12 -0.79
CA SER A 98 -15.27 -12.30 0.40
C SER A 98 -16.26 -12.51 1.53
N VAL A 99 -15.84 -12.08 2.70
CA VAL A 99 -16.65 -12.04 3.92
C VAL A 99 -16.76 -10.61 4.40
N ARG A 100 -17.88 -10.28 5.03
CA ARG A 100 -18.08 -8.96 5.64
C ARG A 100 -17.26 -8.85 6.92
N VAL A 101 -16.66 -7.69 7.11
CA VAL A 101 -15.85 -7.36 8.28
C VAL A 101 -16.48 -6.17 9.01
N ASN A 102 -16.49 -6.20 10.33
CA ASN A 102 -17.01 -5.15 11.19
C ASN A 102 -15.98 -4.79 12.27
N PRO A 103 -15.00 -3.93 11.94
CA PRO A 103 -13.96 -3.53 12.90
C PRO A 103 -14.53 -2.90 14.17
N ARG A 104 -15.61 -2.12 14.05
CA ARG A 104 -16.27 -1.45 15.19
C ARG A 104 -16.89 -2.47 16.16
N ALA A 105 -17.57 -3.50 15.65
CA ALA A 105 -18.18 -4.53 16.49
C ALA A 105 -17.13 -5.34 17.28
N ALA A 106 -15.92 -5.46 16.74
CA ALA A 106 -14.77 -6.07 17.42
C ALA A 106 -14.03 -5.14 18.39
N GLY A 107 -14.42 -3.86 18.49
CA GLY A 107 -13.73 -2.87 19.31
C GLY A 107 -12.37 -2.41 18.74
N LEU A 108 -12.18 -2.54 17.43
CA LEU A 108 -10.98 -2.06 16.74
C LEU A 108 -11.09 -0.55 16.43
N PRO A 109 -9.98 0.21 16.50
CA PRO A 109 -9.92 1.57 15.99
C PRO A 109 -10.34 1.61 14.52
N TYR A 110 -11.39 2.36 14.22
CA TYR A 110 -11.92 2.48 12.87
C TYR A 110 -12.28 3.93 12.58
N ARG A 111 -11.30 4.65 12.01
CA ARG A 111 -11.36 6.10 11.74
C ARG A 111 -12.04 6.44 10.41
N SER A 112 -12.76 5.49 9.82
CA SER A 112 -13.57 5.69 8.61
C SER A 112 -15.07 5.60 8.88
N ARG A 113 -15.85 6.25 8.00
CA ARG A 113 -17.31 6.21 7.97
C ARG A 113 -17.87 5.29 6.89
N PHE A 114 -16.99 4.60 6.15
CA PHE A 114 -17.40 3.49 5.29
C PHE A 114 -17.74 2.30 6.17
N GLU A 115 -19.01 1.89 6.20
CA GLU A 115 -19.45 0.76 7.03
C GLU A 115 -19.28 -0.60 6.34
N LEU A 116 -19.02 -0.58 5.04
CA LEU A 116 -18.92 -1.77 4.22
C LEU A 116 -17.46 -2.16 4.01
N VAL A 117 -16.96 -2.90 4.99
CA VAL A 117 -15.62 -3.50 4.95
C VAL A 117 -15.76 -4.96 4.61
N ARG A 118 -14.90 -5.47 3.74
CA ARG A 118 -14.85 -6.87 3.35
C ARG A 118 -13.41 -7.35 3.32
N GLY A 119 -13.22 -8.64 3.60
CA GLY A 119 -11.93 -9.32 3.44
C GLY A 119 -12.08 -10.46 2.45
N SER A 120 -11.07 -10.66 1.60
CA SER A 120 -11.01 -11.80 0.68
C SER A 120 -10.91 -13.12 1.44
N LYS A 121 -11.62 -14.14 0.96
CA LYS A 121 -11.47 -15.54 1.41
C LYS A 121 -10.15 -16.17 0.95
N HIS A 122 -9.48 -15.55 -0.02
CA HIS A 122 -8.30 -16.08 -0.73
C HIS A 122 -6.99 -15.44 -0.24
N TRP A 123 -6.96 -14.89 0.97
CA TRP A 123 -5.78 -14.21 1.52
C TRP A 123 -4.55 -15.12 1.63
N LYS A 124 -4.74 -16.43 1.84
CA LYS A 124 -3.64 -17.42 1.85
C LYS A 124 -2.98 -17.55 0.49
N ALA A 125 -3.77 -17.63 -0.58
CA ALA A 125 -3.27 -17.70 -1.96
C ALA A 125 -2.44 -16.47 -2.33
N ASN A 126 -2.86 -15.30 -1.84
CA ASN A 126 -2.12 -14.04 -1.98
C ASN A 126 -0.75 -14.08 -1.25
N ILE A 127 -0.69 -14.61 -0.02
CA ILE A 127 0.59 -14.79 0.69
C ILE A 127 1.49 -15.80 -0.02
N GLU A 128 0.96 -16.94 -0.42
CA GLU A 128 1.70 -17.98 -1.14
C GLU A 128 2.30 -17.44 -2.43
N GLU A 129 1.52 -16.71 -3.21
CA GLU A 129 1.97 -16.11 -4.47
C GLU A 129 3.04 -15.04 -4.24
N THR A 130 2.84 -14.19 -3.24
CA THR A 130 3.84 -13.20 -2.84
C THR A 130 5.16 -13.85 -2.43
N LYS A 131 5.10 -14.93 -1.66
CA LYS A 131 6.28 -15.67 -1.25
C LYS A 131 6.97 -16.29 -2.47
N ASN A 132 6.21 -16.91 -3.37
CA ASN A 132 6.71 -17.52 -4.60
C ASN A 132 7.47 -16.50 -5.47
N ILE A 133 6.87 -15.32 -5.74
CA ILE A 133 7.54 -14.31 -6.57
C ILE A 133 8.82 -13.77 -5.92
N LEU A 134 8.83 -13.58 -4.60
CA LEU A 134 10.03 -13.17 -3.87
C LEU A 134 11.14 -14.23 -3.95
N GLU A 135 10.80 -15.51 -3.79
CA GLU A 135 11.75 -16.62 -3.91
C GLU A 135 12.33 -16.73 -5.32
N LEU A 136 11.50 -16.54 -6.35
CA LEU A 136 11.93 -16.50 -7.75
C LEU A 136 12.90 -15.34 -8.01
N ILE A 137 12.61 -14.15 -7.46
CA ILE A 137 13.52 -12.99 -7.55
C ILE A 137 14.86 -13.27 -6.87
N VAL A 138 14.86 -13.92 -5.71
CA VAL A 138 16.10 -14.28 -4.99
C VAL A 138 16.94 -15.29 -5.78
N ALA A 139 16.29 -16.25 -6.45
CA ALA A 139 16.95 -17.28 -7.23
C ALA A 139 17.45 -16.78 -8.60
N ASP A 140 16.93 -15.65 -9.08
CA ASP A 140 17.23 -15.12 -10.40
C ASP A 140 18.60 -14.42 -10.44
N SER A 141 19.47 -14.90 -11.33
CA SER A 141 20.83 -14.38 -11.46
C SER A 141 20.86 -12.93 -11.97
N SER A 142 19.93 -12.54 -12.84
CA SER A 142 19.83 -11.16 -13.34
C SER A 142 19.44 -10.17 -12.24
N SER A 143 18.64 -10.63 -11.27
CA SER A 143 18.20 -9.87 -10.08
C SER A 143 19.32 -9.64 -9.07
N THR A 144 20.39 -10.44 -9.13
CA THR A 144 21.60 -10.24 -8.31
C THR A 144 22.50 -9.15 -8.88
N SER A 145 22.49 -8.94 -10.20
CA SER A 145 23.21 -7.84 -10.85
C SER A 145 22.40 -6.54 -10.91
N LEU A 146 21.09 -6.61 -10.64
CA LEU A 146 20.21 -5.44 -10.64
C LEU A 146 20.48 -4.59 -9.39
N GLY A 147 21.38 -3.62 -9.53
CA GLY A 147 21.66 -2.65 -8.49
C GLY A 147 20.41 -1.81 -8.16
N MET A 148 20.06 -1.79 -6.88
CA MET A 148 19.06 -0.92 -6.27
C MET A 148 19.78 0.14 -5.41
N ARG A 149 19.06 0.88 -4.54
CA ARG A 149 19.66 1.89 -3.63
C ARG A 149 20.56 1.24 -2.58
N ASP A 150 21.53 2.01 -2.06
CA ASP A 150 22.42 1.69 -0.93
C ASP A 150 23.27 0.42 -1.14
N GLY A 151 23.54 0.07 -2.40
CA GLY A 151 24.30 -1.14 -2.75
C GLY A 151 23.51 -2.44 -2.58
N LEU A 152 22.21 -2.37 -2.29
CA LEU A 152 21.34 -3.54 -2.29
C LEU A 152 20.99 -3.93 -3.73
N THR A 153 20.74 -5.22 -3.93
CA THR A 153 20.26 -5.76 -5.21
C THR A 153 18.78 -6.06 -5.12
N LEU A 154 18.11 -6.28 -6.27
CA LEU A 154 16.70 -6.70 -6.28
C LEU A 154 16.52 -8.00 -5.47
N ALA A 155 17.44 -8.95 -5.61
CA ALA A 155 17.49 -10.16 -4.79
C ALA A 155 17.68 -9.85 -3.29
N GLY A 156 18.50 -8.85 -2.95
CA GLY A 156 18.70 -8.39 -1.57
C GLY A 156 17.41 -7.84 -0.94
N LEU A 157 16.66 -7.04 -1.68
CA LEU A 157 15.35 -6.53 -1.24
C LEU A 157 14.33 -7.66 -1.08
N ALA A 158 14.24 -8.57 -2.06
CA ALA A 158 13.33 -9.71 -1.96
C ALA A 158 13.65 -10.60 -0.76
N LYS A 159 14.94 -10.85 -0.48
CA LYS A 159 15.38 -11.60 0.71
C LYS A 159 15.00 -10.90 2.02
N LYS A 160 15.09 -9.57 2.05
CA LYS A 160 14.65 -8.75 3.19
C LYS A 160 13.14 -8.84 3.38
N GLU A 161 12.35 -8.89 2.30
CA GLU A 161 10.90 -9.08 2.42
C GLU A 161 10.51 -10.48 2.89
N LEU A 162 11.25 -11.51 2.46
CA LEU A 162 11.05 -12.92 2.89
C LEU A 162 11.36 -13.20 4.37
N ARG A 163 11.95 -12.26 5.13
CA ARG A 163 12.17 -12.45 6.57
C ARG A 163 10.83 -12.67 7.31
N PRO A 164 10.82 -13.37 8.45
CA PRO A 164 9.59 -13.70 9.18
C PRO A 164 8.63 -12.52 9.36
N GLY A 165 7.32 -12.79 9.30
CA GLY A 165 6.27 -11.78 9.38
C GLY A 165 5.98 -11.08 8.04
N LEU A 166 6.25 -11.72 6.90
CA LEU A 166 5.86 -11.26 5.57
C LEU A 166 4.34 -11.02 5.50
N GLU A 167 3.57 -11.94 6.09
CA GLU A 167 2.12 -11.88 6.21
C GLU A 167 1.61 -10.63 6.94
N HIS A 168 2.42 -10.02 7.82
CA HIS A 168 2.04 -8.83 8.58
C HIS A 168 2.40 -7.51 7.87
N ARG A 169 2.99 -7.58 6.68
CA ARG A 169 3.34 -6.40 5.89
C ARG A 169 2.26 -6.12 4.85
N VAL A 170 2.71 -5.70 3.68
CA VAL A 170 1.85 -5.20 2.62
C VAL A 170 0.98 -6.27 1.98
N VAL A 171 1.38 -7.54 2.14
CA VAL A 171 0.75 -8.70 1.50
C VAL A 171 -0.73 -8.81 1.83
N LEU A 172 -1.11 -8.63 3.10
CA LEU A 172 -2.53 -8.73 3.47
C LEU A 172 -3.36 -7.53 3.01
N ALA A 173 -2.75 -6.37 2.74
CA ALA A 173 -3.47 -5.17 2.32
C ALA A 173 -4.32 -5.42 1.07
N THR A 174 -3.77 -6.13 0.07
CA THR A 174 -4.48 -6.47 -1.16
C THR A 174 -5.72 -7.34 -0.91
N SER A 175 -5.73 -8.18 0.14
CA SER A 175 -6.89 -9.00 0.52
C SER A 175 -8.07 -8.16 1.01
N TYR A 176 -7.82 -6.96 1.54
CA TYR A 176 -8.84 -6.02 2.00
C TYR A 176 -9.17 -4.96 0.96
N MET A 177 -8.22 -4.62 0.07
CA MET A 177 -8.45 -3.69 -1.05
C MET A 177 -9.24 -4.34 -2.18
N TYR A 178 -9.06 -5.64 -2.41
CA TYR A 178 -9.62 -6.39 -3.54
C TYR A 178 -10.44 -7.61 -3.12
N PRO A 179 -11.43 -7.45 -2.23
CA PRO A 179 -12.13 -8.57 -1.60
C PRO A 179 -12.86 -9.45 -2.62
N ASN A 180 -13.31 -8.90 -3.75
CA ASN A 180 -14.09 -9.64 -4.75
C ASN A 180 -13.24 -10.55 -5.66
N ALA A 181 -11.91 -10.46 -5.62
CA ALA A 181 -11.03 -11.31 -6.42
C ALA A 181 -11.29 -12.79 -6.11
N ASN A 182 -11.51 -13.61 -7.14
CA ASN A 182 -11.35 -15.05 -6.99
C ASN A 182 -9.87 -15.40 -6.76
N GLU A 183 -9.58 -16.66 -6.43
CA GLU A 183 -8.20 -17.08 -6.15
C GLU A 183 -7.21 -16.72 -7.27
N ARG A 184 -7.56 -17.00 -8.54
CA ARG A 184 -6.70 -16.69 -9.69
C ARG A 184 -6.38 -15.20 -9.80
N ARG A 185 -7.39 -14.31 -9.75
CA ARG A 185 -7.17 -12.86 -9.78
C ARG A 185 -6.42 -12.36 -8.54
N ALA A 186 -6.65 -12.97 -7.37
CA ALA A 186 -5.94 -12.60 -6.14
C ALA A 186 -4.44 -12.88 -6.26
N ARG A 187 -4.05 -14.03 -6.85
CA ARG A 187 -2.65 -14.36 -7.15
C ARG A 187 -2.03 -13.37 -8.15
N ILE A 188 -2.72 -13.09 -9.25
CA ILE A 188 -2.26 -12.10 -10.25
C ILE A 188 -2.00 -10.73 -9.60
N ILE A 189 -2.96 -10.23 -8.81
CA ILE A 189 -2.82 -8.95 -8.12
C ILE A 189 -1.70 -9.00 -7.09
N ALA A 190 -1.54 -10.11 -6.36
CA ALA A 190 -0.45 -10.28 -5.39
C ALA A 190 0.92 -10.15 -6.04
N ALA A 191 1.13 -10.83 -7.17
CA ALA A 191 2.37 -10.76 -7.95
C ALA A 191 2.67 -9.33 -8.40
N LEU A 192 1.71 -8.66 -9.05
CA LEU A 192 1.90 -7.29 -9.54
C LEU A 192 2.09 -6.27 -8.42
N MET A 193 1.33 -6.40 -7.33
CA MET A 193 1.44 -5.50 -6.19
C MET A 193 2.81 -5.65 -5.50
N MET A 194 3.33 -6.88 -5.37
CA MET A 194 4.65 -7.10 -4.80
C MET A 194 5.76 -6.46 -5.65
N LEU A 195 5.63 -6.53 -6.97
CA LEU A 195 6.54 -5.83 -7.88
C LEU A 195 6.43 -4.31 -7.68
N LEU A 196 5.21 -3.75 -7.64
CA LEU A 196 5.04 -2.34 -7.34
C LEU A 196 5.73 -1.95 -6.03
N PHE A 197 5.54 -2.69 -4.94
CA PHE A 197 6.17 -2.37 -3.65
C PHE A 197 7.69 -2.45 -3.65
N ILE A 198 8.28 -3.49 -4.23
CA ILE A 198 9.74 -3.65 -4.26
C ILE A 198 10.41 -2.52 -5.07
N TYR A 199 9.70 -1.98 -6.06
CA TYR A 199 10.19 -0.91 -6.93
C TYR A 199 9.76 0.51 -6.47
N ASP A 200 8.64 0.68 -5.75
CA ASP A 200 8.10 1.96 -5.25
C ASP A 200 9.08 2.65 -4.30
N ASP A 201 9.67 1.89 -3.35
CA ASP A 201 10.70 2.31 -2.40
C ASP A 201 11.95 2.99 -3.04
N LYS A 202 12.02 3.03 -4.38
CA LYS A 202 13.18 3.50 -5.16
C LYS A 202 12.84 4.51 -6.26
N MET A 203 11.57 4.71 -6.61
CA MET A 203 11.18 5.73 -7.59
C MET A 203 11.32 7.15 -7.02
N GLU A 204 11.19 7.31 -5.71
CA GLU A 204 11.12 8.62 -5.03
C GLU A 204 12.42 9.44 -5.04
N GLU A 205 13.56 8.88 -5.47
CA GLU A 205 14.88 9.49 -5.26
C GLU A 205 15.77 9.58 -6.51
N THR A 206 15.26 9.24 -7.70
CA THR A 206 16.06 9.47 -8.91
C THR A 206 16.08 10.97 -9.20
N PRO A 207 17.23 11.66 -9.14
CA PRO A 207 17.29 13.08 -9.45
C PRO A 207 16.75 13.34 -10.85
N GLU A 208 16.04 14.44 -11.00
CA GLU A 208 15.51 14.88 -12.29
C GLU A 208 16.64 14.91 -13.33
N GLY A 209 16.48 14.19 -14.45
CA GLY A 209 17.47 14.13 -15.53
C GLY A 209 18.56 13.06 -15.42
N THR A 210 18.53 12.18 -14.41
CA THR A 210 19.43 11.00 -14.37
C THR A 210 18.96 9.96 -15.40
N PRO A 211 19.81 9.49 -16.33
CA PRO A 211 19.40 8.50 -17.32
C PRO A 211 18.84 7.25 -16.65
N PHE A 212 17.64 6.85 -17.07
CA PHE A 212 17.02 5.61 -16.61
C PHE A 212 18.03 4.46 -16.78
N THR A 213 18.33 3.76 -15.70
CA THR A 213 19.23 2.61 -15.75
C THR A 213 18.62 1.52 -16.63
N ASN A 214 19.45 0.85 -17.43
CA ASN A 214 19.08 -0.29 -18.29
C ASN A 214 18.23 -1.36 -17.57
N SER A 215 18.31 -1.44 -16.24
CA SER A 215 17.54 -2.36 -15.39
C SER A 215 16.04 -2.11 -15.36
N ARG A 216 15.59 -0.84 -15.37
CA ARG A 216 14.16 -0.48 -15.33
C ARG A 216 13.48 -0.80 -16.67
N GLU A 217 14.10 -0.39 -17.77
CA GLU A 217 13.64 -0.73 -19.13
C GLU A 217 13.63 -2.24 -19.38
N GLN A 218 14.65 -2.98 -18.91
CA GLN A 218 14.64 -4.45 -18.98
C GLN A 218 13.48 -5.08 -18.21
N PHE A 219 13.11 -4.50 -17.06
CA PHE A 219 11.96 -4.97 -16.29
C PHE A 219 10.62 -4.62 -16.94
N LEU A 220 10.49 -3.41 -17.49
CA LEU A 220 9.31 -2.98 -18.24
C LEU A 220 9.09 -3.83 -19.50
N GLY A 221 10.18 -4.25 -20.16
CA GLY A 221 10.13 -5.15 -21.30
C GLY A 221 9.42 -6.47 -21.04
N TYR A 222 9.31 -6.93 -19.78
CA TYR A 222 8.52 -8.14 -19.45
C TYR A 222 7.01 -7.93 -19.58
N PHE A 223 6.54 -6.69 -19.54
CA PHE A 223 5.12 -6.33 -19.61
C PHE A 223 4.69 -5.83 -20.99
N GLU A 224 5.62 -5.39 -21.82
CA GLU A 224 5.32 -4.79 -23.14
C GLU A 224 5.26 -5.80 -24.29
N ILE A 225 5.84 -6.99 -24.11
CA ILE A 225 6.14 -7.89 -25.22
C ILE A 225 5.26 -9.13 -25.17
N GLU A 226 4.06 -9.02 -25.76
CA GLU A 226 3.15 -10.14 -25.95
C GLU A 226 3.61 -11.08 -27.08
N ASN A 227 4.54 -10.65 -27.95
CA ASN A 227 4.83 -11.31 -29.24
C ASN A 227 6.31 -11.41 -29.67
N ASP A 228 7.32 -11.00 -28.90
CA ASP A 228 8.69 -11.33 -29.33
C ASP A 228 8.93 -12.82 -29.17
N VAL A 229 9.11 -13.43 -30.33
CA VAL A 229 9.90 -14.64 -30.52
C VAL A 229 11.20 -14.42 -29.74
N ILE A 230 11.28 -15.01 -28.55
CA ILE A 230 12.52 -15.08 -27.77
C ILE A 230 13.58 -15.51 -28.77
N ALA A 231 14.59 -14.66 -28.99
CA ALA A 231 15.68 -14.98 -29.90
C ALA A 231 16.14 -16.40 -29.56
N SER A 232 15.96 -17.32 -30.52
CA SER A 232 16.22 -18.75 -30.37
C SER A 232 17.61 -18.94 -29.77
N GLY A 233 17.69 -19.15 -28.44
CA GLY A 233 18.94 -19.23 -27.69
C GLY A 233 18.99 -18.48 -26.34
N SER A 234 18.05 -17.59 -26.04
CA SER A 234 17.98 -16.94 -24.71
C SER A 234 17.38 -17.89 -23.65
N ILE A 235 18.16 -18.22 -22.61
CA ILE A 235 17.69 -18.98 -21.45
C ILE A 235 16.79 -18.06 -20.62
N THR A 236 15.47 -18.26 -20.69
CA THR A 236 14.51 -17.53 -19.86
C THR A 236 14.53 -18.10 -18.43
N SER A 237 14.78 -17.24 -17.45
CA SER A 237 14.79 -17.64 -16.04
C SER A 237 13.39 -18.01 -15.54
N ASP A 238 13.32 -18.70 -14.40
CA ASP A 238 12.04 -19.08 -13.81
C ASP A 238 11.21 -17.85 -13.38
N PHE A 239 11.87 -16.80 -12.88
CA PHE A 239 11.24 -15.52 -12.58
C PHE A 239 10.62 -14.88 -13.84
N GLN A 240 11.38 -14.79 -14.93
CA GLN A 240 10.88 -14.23 -16.20
C GLN A 240 9.72 -15.06 -16.76
N ARG A 241 9.80 -16.40 -16.67
CA ARG A 241 8.71 -17.29 -17.11
C ARG A 241 7.45 -17.07 -16.27
N HIS A 242 7.60 -16.88 -14.97
CA HIS A 242 6.49 -16.58 -14.06
C HIS A 242 5.83 -15.23 -14.38
N LEU A 243 6.62 -14.19 -14.64
CA LEU A 243 6.09 -12.90 -15.08
C LEU A 243 5.32 -13.00 -16.40
N LYS A 244 5.89 -13.67 -17.41
CA LYS A 244 5.21 -13.90 -18.70
C LYS A 244 3.91 -14.69 -18.53
N SER A 245 3.93 -15.73 -17.69
CA SER A 245 2.73 -16.49 -17.33
C SER A 245 1.68 -15.61 -16.65
N THR A 246 2.10 -14.71 -15.76
CA THR A 246 1.20 -13.75 -15.10
C THR A 246 0.58 -12.78 -16.09
N VAL A 247 1.36 -12.23 -17.03
CA VAL A 247 0.87 -11.33 -18.10
C VAL A 247 -0.11 -12.06 -19.02
N SER A 248 0.22 -13.28 -19.45
CA SER A 248 -0.70 -14.12 -20.23
C SER A 248 -1.99 -14.40 -19.45
N ALA A 249 -1.90 -14.69 -18.16
CA ALA A 249 -3.07 -14.96 -17.33
C ALA A 249 -3.99 -13.74 -17.17
N ILE A 250 -3.41 -12.53 -17.23
CA ILE A 250 -4.18 -11.27 -17.25
C ILE A 250 -4.95 -11.16 -18.56
N ALA A 251 -4.29 -11.39 -19.70
CA ALA A 251 -4.93 -11.38 -21.02
C ALA A 251 -6.08 -12.41 -21.09
N ASP A 252 -5.86 -13.63 -20.59
CA ASP A 252 -6.91 -14.67 -20.54
C ASP A 252 -8.13 -14.22 -19.71
N GLU A 253 -7.91 -13.58 -18.55
CA GLU A 253 -9.03 -13.10 -17.71
C GLU A 253 -9.83 -11.98 -18.39
N ASP A 254 -9.17 -11.10 -19.13
CA ASP A 254 -9.81 -10.04 -19.90
C ASP A 254 -10.56 -10.59 -21.12
N GLU A 255 -10.00 -11.59 -21.82
CA GLU A 255 -10.69 -12.28 -22.92
C GLU A 255 -11.99 -12.96 -22.43
N ILE A 256 -11.97 -13.53 -21.23
CA ILE A 256 -13.17 -14.11 -20.62
C ILE A 256 -14.22 -13.03 -20.32
N SER A 257 -13.83 -11.92 -19.68
CA SER A 257 -14.74 -10.80 -19.38
C SER A 257 -14.02 -9.61 -18.73
N GLY A 258 -14.34 -8.41 -19.21
CA GLY A 258 -13.82 -7.15 -18.68
C GLY A 258 -12.57 -6.72 -19.45
N ASN A 259 -11.98 -5.60 -19.03
CA ASN A 259 -10.73 -5.10 -19.61
C ASN A 259 -9.83 -4.46 -18.54
N GLY A 260 -10.07 -4.80 -17.26
CA GLY A 260 -9.33 -4.24 -16.13
C GLY A 260 -7.89 -4.75 -16.06
N GLY A 261 -7.61 -5.91 -16.65
CA GLY A 261 -6.28 -6.51 -16.67
C GLY A 261 -5.28 -5.69 -17.48
N LYS A 262 -5.67 -5.32 -18.71
CA LYS A 262 -4.90 -4.41 -19.57
C LYS A 262 -4.64 -3.08 -18.86
N GLU A 263 -5.66 -2.50 -18.26
CA GLU A 263 -5.54 -1.23 -17.51
C GLU A 263 -4.64 -1.37 -16.29
N MET A 264 -4.60 -2.54 -15.63
CA MET A 264 -3.63 -2.79 -14.57
C MET A 264 -2.19 -2.78 -15.09
N ILE A 265 -1.93 -3.42 -16.23
CA ILE A 265 -0.59 -3.41 -16.85
C ILE A 265 -0.18 -1.98 -17.22
N GLU A 266 -1.08 -1.23 -17.86
CA GLU A 266 -0.85 0.17 -18.21
C GLU A 266 -0.54 1.02 -16.96
N ALA A 267 -1.27 0.80 -15.85
CA ALA A 267 -1.04 1.50 -14.60
C ALA A 267 0.29 1.12 -13.93
N VAL A 268 0.70 -0.15 -14.00
CA VAL A 268 2.03 -0.61 -13.52
C VAL A 268 3.14 0.08 -14.32
N LEU A 269 3.04 0.07 -15.65
CA LEU A 269 3.99 0.74 -16.54
C LEU A 269 4.03 2.26 -16.28
N GLY A 270 2.88 2.89 -16.08
CA GLY A 270 2.75 4.31 -15.75
C GLY A 270 3.38 4.67 -14.41
N GLY A 271 3.12 3.86 -13.36
CA GLY A 271 3.75 4.02 -12.05
C GLY A 271 5.27 3.94 -12.15
N PHE A 272 5.78 2.95 -12.89
CA PHE A 272 7.19 2.83 -13.22
C PHE A 272 7.70 3.82 -14.27
N ARG A 273 6.95 4.86 -14.63
CA ARG A 273 7.46 5.99 -15.43
C ARG A 273 7.30 7.32 -14.70
N CYS A 274 6.61 7.32 -13.55
CA CYS A 274 6.39 8.51 -12.76
C CYS A 274 7.72 9.08 -12.27
N VAL A 275 7.88 10.40 -12.43
CA VAL A 275 8.98 11.19 -11.87
C VAL A 275 8.44 11.89 -10.63
N HIS A 276 9.18 11.86 -9.53
CA HIS A 276 8.77 12.48 -8.27
C HIS A 276 9.24 13.93 -8.25
N PRO A 277 8.35 14.90 -7.96
CA PRO A 277 8.73 16.29 -7.78
C PRO A 277 9.59 16.42 -6.50
N ASN A 278 10.33 17.52 -6.38
CA ASN A 278 11.26 17.81 -5.27
C ASN A 278 10.58 18.00 -3.88
N GLY A 279 9.33 17.57 -3.71
CA GLY A 279 8.61 17.56 -2.43
C GLY A 279 8.10 18.92 -1.94
N GLU A 280 8.30 19.99 -2.71
CA GLU A 280 7.78 21.33 -2.39
C GLU A 280 6.42 21.53 -3.07
N PHE A 281 5.35 21.53 -2.27
CA PHE A 281 3.97 21.76 -2.74
C PHE A 281 3.44 23.08 -2.17
N GLN A 282 2.86 23.93 -3.03
CA GLN A 282 2.31 25.23 -2.63
C GLN A 282 0.87 25.14 -2.12
N SER A 283 0.18 24.03 -2.39
CA SER A 283 -1.18 23.79 -1.95
C SER A 283 -1.46 22.32 -1.70
N LEU A 284 -2.51 22.04 -0.92
CA LEU A 284 -2.99 20.67 -0.71
C LEU A 284 -3.45 20.03 -2.03
N GLU A 285 -4.06 20.78 -2.93
CA GLU A 285 -4.50 20.24 -4.22
C GLU A 285 -3.30 19.80 -5.08
N GLU A 286 -2.24 20.60 -5.09
CA GLU A 286 -0.99 20.25 -5.77
C GLU A 286 -0.36 18.98 -5.19
N TYR A 287 -0.31 18.90 -3.86
CA TYR A 287 0.12 17.68 -3.16
C TYR A 287 -0.73 16.48 -3.53
N LEU A 288 -2.06 16.59 -3.49
CA LEU A 288 -2.98 15.50 -3.80
C LEU A 288 -2.92 15.08 -5.28
N ASN A 289 -2.70 16.02 -6.21
CA ASN A 289 -2.46 15.71 -7.63
C ASN A 289 -1.27 14.76 -7.78
N PHE A 290 -0.15 15.10 -7.15
CA PHE A 290 1.03 14.23 -7.11
C PHE A 290 0.73 12.92 -6.38
N ARG A 291 0.13 13.00 -5.19
CA ARG A 291 -0.05 11.86 -4.30
C ARG A 291 -0.95 10.78 -4.90
N ARG A 292 -1.93 11.14 -5.73
CA ARG A 292 -2.75 10.16 -6.46
C ARG A 292 -1.93 9.29 -7.42
N LEU A 293 -0.90 9.84 -8.05
CA LEU A 293 0.01 9.09 -8.90
C LEU A 293 0.95 8.23 -8.04
N ASN A 294 1.58 8.84 -7.03
CA ASN A 294 2.55 8.18 -6.16
C ASN A 294 1.93 7.06 -5.30
N VAL A 295 0.68 7.18 -4.83
CA VAL A 295 -0.01 6.10 -4.11
C VAL A 295 -0.49 4.98 -5.04
N GLY A 296 -0.24 5.08 -6.34
CA GLY A 296 -0.67 4.10 -7.34
C GLY A 296 -2.19 4.02 -7.50
N ALA A 297 -2.91 5.14 -7.34
CA ALA A 297 -4.39 5.12 -7.35
C ALA A 297 -4.96 4.53 -8.65
N GLN A 298 -4.30 4.76 -9.79
CA GLN A 298 -4.67 4.16 -11.08
C GLN A 298 -4.62 2.64 -11.04
N PHE A 299 -3.54 2.06 -10.51
CA PHE A 299 -3.42 0.62 -10.33
C PHE A 299 -4.50 0.08 -9.40
N VAL A 300 -4.75 0.78 -8.28
CA VAL A 300 -5.79 0.37 -7.33
C VAL A 300 -7.18 0.33 -7.97
N ILE A 301 -7.51 1.34 -8.78
CA ILE A 301 -8.78 1.40 -9.50
C ILE A 301 -8.87 0.30 -10.56
N ALA A 302 -7.83 0.12 -11.37
CA ALA A 302 -7.77 -0.92 -12.39
C ALA A 302 -7.85 -2.33 -11.79
N ALA A 303 -7.15 -2.58 -10.68
CA ALA A 303 -7.21 -3.86 -9.96
C ALA A 303 -8.59 -4.12 -9.37
N ALA A 304 -9.24 -3.10 -8.79
CA ALA A 304 -10.63 -3.23 -8.33
C ALA A 304 -11.57 -3.58 -9.49
N LYS A 305 -11.44 -2.90 -10.64
CA LYS A 305 -12.19 -3.18 -11.86
C LYS A 305 -11.96 -4.61 -12.38
N PHE A 306 -10.70 -5.05 -12.40
CA PHE A 306 -10.29 -6.40 -12.80
C PHE A 306 -10.92 -7.47 -11.91
N THR A 307 -10.97 -7.25 -10.58
CA THR A 307 -11.62 -8.22 -9.66
C THR A 307 -13.07 -8.45 -9.98
N ILE A 308 -13.77 -7.41 -10.45
CA ILE A 308 -15.20 -7.49 -10.70
C ILE A 308 -15.55 -7.80 -12.16
N LYS A 309 -14.55 -8.11 -13.00
CA LYS A 309 -14.71 -8.35 -14.45
C LYS A 309 -15.40 -7.20 -15.20
N SER A 310 -15.23 -5.98 -14.70
CA SER A 310 -15.94 -4.82 -15.25
C SER A 310 -15.27 -4.35 -16.54
N SER A 311 -16.10 -3.93 -17.49
CA SER A 311 -15.71 -3.25 -18.73
C SER A 311 -16.03 -1.75 -18.70
N VAL A 312 -16.35 -1.20 -17.52
CA VAL A 312 -16.67 0.23 -17.37
C VAL A 312 -15.46 1.07 -17.75
N ASP A 313 -15.67 2.01 -18.67
CA ASP A 313 -14.70 3.05 -18.99
C ASP A 313 -14.49 3.97 -17.78
N VAL A 314 -13.31 3.89 -17.16
CA VAL A 314 -12.95 4.69 -15.98
C VAL A 314 -12.53 6.11 -16.34
N ASP A 315 -12.21 6.37 -17.61
CA ASP A 315 -11.86 7.70 -18.12
C ASP A 315 -13.10 8.51 -18.50
N ASP A 316 -14.29 7.89 -18.47
CA ASP A 316 -15.54 8.60 -18.68
C ASP A 316 -15.66 9.76 -17.66
N PRO A 317 -15.87 11.02 -18.13
CA PRO A 317 -15.90 12.20 -17.27
C PRO A 317 -16.93 12.12 -16.13
N ARG A 318 -17.96 11.26 -16.25
CA ARG A 318 -18.94 11.02 -15.20
C ARG A 318 -18.32 10.41 -13.94
N PHE A 319 -17.23 9.65 -14.06
CA PHE A 319 -16.51 9.05 -12.93
C PHE A 319 -15.37 9.92 -12.41
N ALA A 320 -14.87 10.89 -13.18
CA ALA A 320 -13.67 11.66 -12.87
C ALA A 320 -13.67 12.23 -11.44
N ARG A 321 -14.79 12.83 -10.99
CA ARG A 321 -14.91 13.36 -9.63
C ARG A 321 -14.80 12.26 -8.57
N TYR A 322 -15.43 11.11 -8.77
CA TYR A 322 -15.44 10.01 -7.81
C TYR A 322 -14.07 9.35 -7.72
N LEU A 323 -13.43 9.07 -8.86
CA LEU A 323 -12.10 8.48 -8.90
C LEU A 323 -11.04 9.40 -8.29
N ARG A 324 -11.16 10.73 -8.51
CA ARG A 324 -10.32 11.71 -7.81
C ARG A 324 -10.46 11.60 -6.29
N LEU A 325 -11.69 11.61 -5.77
CA LEU A 325 -11.94 11.50 -4.33
C LEU A 325 -11.48 10.16 -3.73
N ILE A 326 -11.58 9.08 -4.51
CA ILE A 326 -11.03 7.77 -4.10
C ILE A 326 -9.51 7.85 -3.99
N GLY A 327 -8.84 8.42 -4.99
CA GLY A 327 -7.39 8.64 -4.97
C GLY A 327 -6.96 9.52 -3.78
N ASP A 328 -7.67 10.61 -3.52
CA ASP A 328 -7.40 11.49 -2.38
C ASP A 328 -7.54 10.74 -1.06
N HIS A 329 -8.61 9.95 -0.91
CA HIS A 329 -8.84 9.15 0.29
C HIS A 329 -7.75 8.09 0.49
N LEU A 330 -7.33 7.40 -0.58
CA LEU A 330 -6.23 6.43 -0.54
C LEU A 330 -4.93 7.08 -0.06
N GLY A 331 -4.56 8.22 -0.66
CA GLY A 331 -3.36 8.97 -0.27
C GLY A 331 -3.41 9.43 1.18
N ILE A 332 -4.47 10.14 1.58
CA ILE A 332 -4.60 10.70 2.93
C ILE A 332 -4.59 9.60 4.00
N ILE A 333 -5.30 8.49 3.80
CA ILE A 333 -5.32 7.40 4.78
C ILE A 333 -3.97 6.70 4.86
N ASN A 334 -3.27 6.53 3.73
CA ASN A 334 -1.92 5.99 3.74
C ASN A 334 -1.00 6.90 4.55
N ASP A 335 -0.99 8.21 4.27
CA ASP A 335 -0.16 9.19 4.96
C ASP A 335 -0.44 9.22 6.47
N ILE A 336 -1.72 9.22 6.88
CA ILE A 336 -2.09 9.16 8.30
C ILE A 336 -1.53 7.89 8.96
N ALA A 337 -1.64 6.74 8.29
CA ALA A 337 -1.18 5.46 8.83
C ALA A 337 0.34 5.29 8.79
N SER A 338 1.05 5.97 7.89
CA SER A 338 2.49 5.86 7.70
C SER A 338 3.30 7.00 8.34
N TYR A 339 2.66 8.10 8.73
CA TYR A 339 3.29 9.32 9.22
C TYR A 339 4.33 9.09 10.32
N GLU A 340 4.00 8.31 11.36
CA GLU A 340 4.91 8.06 12.48
C GLU A 340 6.17 7.28 12.05
N LYS A 341 6.02 6.37 11.10
CA LYS A 341 7.13 5.59 10.55
C LYS A 341 7.99 6.47 9.65
N GLU A 342 7.39 7.24 8.75
CA GLU A 342 8.11 8.14 7.83
C GLU A 342 8.83 9.29 8.57
N CYS A 343 8.22 9.83 9.63
CA CYS A 343 8.87 10.83 10.49
C CYS A 343 10.12 10.28 11.20
N ARG A 344 10.10 9.00 11.61
CA ARG A 344 11.25 8.35 12.25
C ARG A 344 12.38 8.14 11.24
N ALA A 345 12.06 7.58 10.07
CA ALA A 345 12.98 7.43 8.95
C ALA A 345 13.71 8.75 8.63
N ARG A 346 12.95 9.84 8.43
CA ARG A 346 13.52 11.17 8.13
C ARG A 346 14.41 11.75 9.25
N LYS A 347 14.18 11.36 10.51
CA LYS A 347 15.05 11.78 11.62
C LYS A 347 16.35 10.98 11.65
N GLU A 348 16.26 9.67 11.39
CA GLU A 348 17.40 8.76 11.33
C GLU A 348 18.34 9.12 10.17
N ASP A 349 17.81 9.41 8.98
CA ASP A 349 18.61 9.86 7.83
C ASP A 349 19.37 11.16 8.11
N ARG A 350 18.70 12.17 8.69
CA ARG A 350 19.35 13.43 9.07
C ARG A 350 20.43 13.24 10.13
N TYR A 351 20.28 12.26 11.01
CA TYR A 351 21.30 11.93 12.02
C TYR A 351 22.52 11.27 11.37
N GLN A 352 22.32 10.37 10.41
CA GLN A 352 23.43 9.76 9.65
C GLN A 352 24.18 10.79 8.81
N GLU A 353 23.49 11.74 8.17
CA GLU A 353 24.13 12.84 7.42
C GLU A 353 24.97 13.78 8.31
N MET A 354 24.50 14.08 9.53
CA MET A 354 25.21 14.98 10.44
C MET A 354 26.41 14.35 11.15
N TYR A 355 26.39 13.02 11.39
CA TYR A 355 27.37 12.36 12.26
C TYR A 355 28.15 11.20 11.62
N GLY A 356 27.76 10.74 10.43
CA GLY A 356 28.41 9.64 9.72
C GLY A 356 28.94 10.07 8.34
N GLY A 357 30.25 10.30 8.23
CA GLY A 357 30.88 10.48 6.93
C GLY A 357 30.66 9.26 6.03
N LYS A 358 29.98 9.46 4.88
CA LYS A 358 29.77 8.49 3.78
C LYS A 358 29.70 7.01 4.23
N GLY A 359 28.67 6.66 4.98
CA GLY A 359 28.22 5.28 5.18
C GLY A 359 26.72 5.24 4.91
N GLY A 360 26.28 4.36 4.00
CA GLY A 360 24.93 4.34 3.39
C GLY A 360 23.77 4.50 4.39
N SER A 361 22.81 5.34 4.00
CA SER A 361 21.64 5.70 4.80
C SER A 361 20.62 4.54 4.84
N ILE A 362 19.86 4.51 5.92
CA ILE A 362 18.91 3.46 6.29
C ILE A 362 17.50 4.07 6.22
N TYR A 363 16.75 3.64 5.19
CA TYR A 363 15.29 3.46 5.11
C TYR A 363 14.38 4.68 4.92
N VAL A 364 13.71 4.71 3.75
CA VAL A 364 12.34 5.23 3.53
C VAL A 364 11.54 4.10 2.86
N SER A 365 10.30 3.87 3.30
CA SER A 365 9.36 2.95 2.65
C SER A 365 7.94 3.33 3.04
N THR A 366 7.06 3.50 2.06
CA THR A 366 5.60 3.46 2.19
C THR A 366 5.19 1.99 2.42
N ALA A 367 4.40 1.72 3.47
CA ALA A 367 3.92 0.38 3.84
C ALA A 367 4.95 -0.77 4.07
N SER A 368 5.88 -0.66 5.03
CA SER A 368 6.50 -1.86 5.65
C SER A 368 6.60 -1.73 7.18
N GLY A 369 6.32 -2.85 7.86
CA GLY A 369 6.01 -2.94 9.29
C GLY A 369 7.15 -2.63 10.26
N ILE A 370 6.76 -2.54 11.53
CA ILE A 370 7.58 -2.25 12.71
C ILE A 370 8.80 -3.17 12.78
N VAL A 371 9.99 -2.57 12.88
CA VAL A 371 11.25 -3.26 13.19
C VAL A 371 11.22 -3.68 14.66
N ASP A 372 11.20 -4.99 14.93
CA ASP A 372 11.48 -5.52 16.27
C ASP A 372 12.99 -5.80 16.36
N ASN A 373 13.66 -5.05 17.23
CA ASN A 373 15.09 -5.15 17.46
C ASN A 373 15.30 -5.95 18.76
N ARG A 374 15.41 -7.28 18.64
CA ARG A 374 15.97 -8.13 19.70
C ARG A 374 17.06 -9.00 19.12
N GLY A 375 18.30 -8.55 19.27
CA GLY A 375 19.46 -9.42 19.24
C GLY A 375 19.68 -10.00 20.63
N SER A 376 19.50 -11.31 20.77
CA SER A 376 20.44 -12.28 21.38
C SER A 376 19.91 -13.67 21.08
#